data_AF-A0A4P6QB93-F1
#
_entry.id   AF-A0A4P6QB93-F1
#
_cell.length_a   1.000
_cell.length_b   1.000
_cell.length_c   1.000
_cell.angle_alpha   90.00
_cell.angle_beta   90.00
_cell.angle_gamma   90.00
#
_symmetry.space_group_name_H-M   'P 1'
#
loop_
_entity.id
_entity.type
_entity.pdbx_description
1 polymer ?
#
loop_
_entity_poly.entity_id
_entity_poly.type
_entity_poly.pdbx_seq_one_letter_code
_entity_poly.pdbx_strand_id
1 'polypeptide(L)'
;MRPFFFLSAVAAALVLSACGGASEPAPDASSAPATAPAEMSSEPAQAAETAEASAGPADPEAAASLLCMDLRLADSYRDAGTPGDEAEAMALELGAATDALDEGSAHPELHAIAMEHMGDPEATAAALKDWCKEHTEPVNPSSPW
;
A
#
# COMPACT_ATOMS: atom_id res chain seq x y z
N MET A 1 21.85 42.51 18.33
CA MET A 1 21.58 42.95 19.72
C MET A 1 20.08 42.83 20.00
N ARG A 2 19.73 41.98 20.98
CA ARG A 2 18.47 41.91 21.78
C ARG A 2 17.19 41.43 21.02
N PRO A 3 16.17 40.90 21.75
CA PRO A 3 16.14 39.50 22.23
C PRO A 3 14.73 38.88 22.10
N PHE A 4 14.53 37.56 22.30
CA PHE A 4 13.28 37.06 22.90
C PHE A 4 13.53 35.71 23.57
N PHE A 5 13.30 35.68 24.88
CA PHE A 5 13.08 34.49 25.70
C PHE A 5 11.73 33.87 25.34
N PHE A 6 11.57 32.55 25.41
CA PHE A 6 10.52 31.93 26.22
C PHE A 6 10.80 30.42 26.41
N LEU A 7 10.86 30.02 27.68
CA LEU A 7 10.82 28.64 28.16
C LEU A 7 9.49 27.99 27.76
N SER A 8 9.51 26.69 27.45
CA SER A 8 8.40 25.81 27.83
C SER A 8 8.89 24.37 27.95
N ALA A 9 8.91 23.86 29.18
CA ALA A 9 9.13 22.47 29.52
C ALA A 9 7.75 21.80 29.68
N VAL A 10 7.52 20.68 29.00
CA VAL A 10 6.33 19.86 29.21
C VAL A 10 6.78 18.52 29.79
N ALA A 11 6.49 18.34 31.06
CA ALA A 11 6.47 17.04 31.73
C ALA A 11 5.10 16.39 31.50
N ALA A 12 5.08 15.10 31.17
CA ALA A 12 3.88 14.27 31.32
C ALA A 12 4.31 12.84 31.70
N ALA A 13 4.09 12.52 32.97
CA ALA A 13 4.13 11.17 33.51
C ALA A 13 2.76 10.52 33.29
N LEU A 14 2.71 9.23 32.98
CA LEU A 14 1.53 8.39 33.20
C LEU A 14 1.93 6.96 33.59
N VAL A 15 1.27 6.48 34.64
CA VAL A 15 1.48 5.25 35.41
C VAL A 15 0.25 4.35 35.22
N LEU A 16 0.43 3.04 35.02
CA LEU A 16 -0.55 1.97 35.30
C LEU A 16 0.29 0.73 35.69
N SER A 17 0.29 0.12 36.90
CA SER A 17 -0.74 -0.25 37.88
C SER A 17 -1.82 -1.15 37.25
N ALA A 18 -2.10 -2.39 37.66
CA ALA A 18 -1.63 -3.22 38.77
C ALA A 18 -1.88 -4.71 38.41
N CYS A 19 -1.10 -5.59 39.02
CA CYS A 19 -1.24 -7.04 38.99
C CYS A 19 -2.11 -7.51 40.17
N GLY A 20 -2.96 -8.50 39.95
CA GLY A 20 -3.75 -9.19 40.98
C GLY A 20 -5.24 -9.16 40.68
N GLY A 21 -6.00 -10.24 40.74
CA GLY A 21 -5.73 -11.61 41.17
C GLY A 21 -7.09 -12.28 41.46
N ALA A 22 -7.21 -13.54 41.04
CA ALA A 22 -8.12 -14.60 41.49
C ALA A 22 -9.63 -14.34 41.67
N SER A 23 -10.46 -15.17 41.03
CA SER A 23 -11.48 -16.01 41.70
C SER A 23 -12.12 -16.99 40.72
N GLU A 24 -11.91 -18.28 40.98
CA GLU A 24 -12.74 -19.42 40.54
C GLU A 24 -13.90 -19.57 41.56
N PRO A 25 -15.07 -20.14 41.21
CA PRO A 25 -15.20 -21.61 41.29
C PRO A 25 -16.13 -22.27 40.25
N ALA A 26 -15.96 -23.58 40.11
CA ALA A 26 -16.77 -24.54 39.36
C ALA A 26 -18.24 -24.64 39.83
N PRO A 27 -19.13 -25.24 39.01
CA PRO A 27 -19.53 -26.61 39.40
C PRO A 27 -19.64 -27.64 38.25
N ASP A 28 -19.35 -28.87 38.66
CA ASP A 28 -19.85 -30.20 38.25
C ASP A 28 -20.10 -30.57 36.78
N ALA A 29 -19.19 -31.43 36.31
CA ALA A 29 -19.45 -32.78 35.81
C ALA A 29 -20.82 -33.05 35.16
N SER A 30 -20.80 -33.17 33.83
CA SER A 30 -21.61 -34.18 33.17
C SER A 30 -20.80 -34.89 32.09
N SER A 31 -20.71 -36.20 32.29
CA SER A 31 -20.03 -37.23 31.52
C SER A 31 -20.17 -37.12 30.01
N ALA A 32 -19.04 -37.16 29.31
CA ALA A 32 -18.92 -37.88 28.04
C ALA A 32 -17.51 -38.47 27.96
N PRO A 33 -17.35 -39.80 27.85
CA PRO A 33 -16.04 -40.39 27.60
C PRO A 33 -15.58 -40.09 26.16
N ALA A 34 -14.30 -39.77 26.08
CA ALA A 34 -13.50 -39.58 24.89
C ALA A 34 -13.47 -40.81 23.96
N THR A 35 -13.33 -40.55 22.65
CA THR A 35 -12.27 -41.12 21.79
C THR A 35 -12.24 -40.33 20.47
N ALA A 36 -11.16 -39.56 20.29
CA ALA A 36 -10.67 -38.94 19.06
C ALA A 36 -9.98 -40.02 18.16
N PRO A 37 -9.44 -39.74 16.94
CA PRO A 37 -9.30 -38.45 16.28
C PRO A 37 -9.76 -38.45 14.80
N ALA A 38 -10.52 -37.41 14.42
CA ALA A 38 -10.20 -36.73 13.16
C ALA A 38 -8.87 -35.99 13.36
N GLU A 39 -8.19 -35.63 12.28
CA GLU A 39 -6.94 -34.85 12.26
C GLU A 39 -5.65 -35.67 12.34
N MET A 40 -5.28 -36.29 11.21
CA MET A 40 -3.88 -36.23 10.79
C MET A 40 -3.80 -36.10 9.27
N SER A 41 -4.27 -34.96 8.76
CA SER A 41 -3.70 -34.39 7.53
C SER A 41 -2.87 -33.20 7.96
N SER A 42 -1.61 -33.49 8.30
CA SER A 42 -0.56 -32.50 8.17
C SER A 42 -0.45 -32.17 6.69
N GLU A 43 -0.92 -31.01 6.25
CA GLU A 43 -0.28 -30.36 5.11
C GLU A 43 -0.55 -28.85 5.18
N PRO A 44 0.47 -28.04 4.94
CA PRO A 44 0.55 -26.67 5.42
C PRO A 44 -0.47 -25.78 4.73
N ALA A 45 -0.78 -24.69 5.42
CA ALA A 45 -1.41 -23.50 4.86
C ALA A 45 -0.61 -23.01 3.64
N GLN A 46 -0.90 -23.56 2.47
CA GLN A 46 -0.62 -22.94 1.18
C GLN A 46 -1.75 -21.96 0.91
N ALA A 47 -1.77 -20.89 1.72
CA ALA A 47 -2.59 -19.71 1.50
C ALA A 47 -1.64 -18.56 1.20
N ALA A 48 -0.85 -18.67 0.13
CA ALA A 48 -0.02 -17.57 -0.35
C ALA A 48 0.48 -17.73 -1.79
N GLU A 49 -0.15 -18.50 -2.69
CA GLU A 49 0.24 -18.52 -4.11
C GLU A 49 -0.99 -18.63 -5.01
N THR A 50 -1.86 -17.62 -4.94
CA THR A 50 -2.84 -17.35 -5.99
C THR A 50 -2.66 -15.93 -6.48
N ALA A 51 -1.55 -15.67 -7.15
CA ALA A 51 -1.39 -14.59 -8.13
C ALA A 51 -0.01 -14.68 -8.83
N GLU A 52 0.44 -15.86 -9.25
CA GLU A 52 1.29 -15.86 -10.45
C GLU A 52 0.35 -15.55 -11.61
N ALA A 53 0.29 -14.25 -11.90
CA ALA A 53 -0.31 -13.70 -13.08
C ALA A 53 0.12 -14.53 -14.27
N SER A 54 -0.86 -14.89 -15.07
CA SER A 54 -0.69 -15.47 -16.39
C SER A 54 0.32 -14.64 -17.18
N ALA A 55 1.60 -15.05 -17.20
CA ALA A 55 2.66 -14.47 -18.01
C ALA A 55 2.45 -14.88 -19.48
N GLY A 56 1.30 -14.52 -20.04
CA GLY A 56 1.21 -14.24 -21.47
C GLY A 56 1.91 -12.91 -21.75
N PRO A 57 2.21 -12.58 -23.03
CA PRO A 57 2.75 -11.26 -23.35
C PRO A 57 1.81 -10.21 -22.73
N ALA A 58 2.34 -9.42 -21.80
CA ALA A 58 1.58 -8.36 -21.17
C ALA A 58 1.11 -7.43 -22.29
N ASP A 59 -0.20 -7.22 -22.40
CA ASP A 59 -0.75 -6.26 -23.35
C ASP A 59 -0.31 -4.86 -22.90
N PRO A 60 0.53 -4.14 -23.68
CA PRO A 60 1.11 -2.87 -23.26
C PRO A 60 0.04 -1.81 -22.97
N GLU A 61 -1.12 -1.89 -23.64
CA GLU A 61 -2.26 -1.01 -23.37
C GLU A 61 -2.89 -1.29 -21.99
N ALA A 62 -3.04 -2.57 -21.64
CA ALA A 62 -3.51 -2.96 -20.31
C ALA A 62 -2.53 -2.53 -19.21
N ALA A 63 -1.22 -2.65 -19.47
CA ALA A 63 -0.18 -2.18 -18.55
C ALA A 63 -0.23 -0.65 -18.38
N ALA A 64 -0.37 0.11 -19.47
CA ALA A 64 -0.54 1.57 -19.40
C ALA A 64 -1.77 1.97 -18.60
N SER A 65 -2.89 1.28 -18.78
CA SER A 65 -4.14 1.55 -18.04
C SER A 65 -3.96 1.36 -16.53
N LEU A 66 -3.29 0.27 -16.11
CA LEU A 66 -2.99 0.01 -14.71
C LEU A 66 -2.07 1.08 -14.12
N LEU A 67 -1.01 1.44 -14.84
CA LEU A 67 -0.08 2.48 -14.43
C LEU A 67 -0.79 3.84 -14.24
N CYS A 68 -1.64 4.22 -15.19
CA CYS A 68 -2.42 5.45 -15.07
C CYS A 68 -3.43 5.40 -13.92
N MET A 69 -3.95 4.22 -13.57
CA MET A 69 -4.80 4.06 -12.39
C MET A 69 -4.02 4.24 -11.08
N ASP A 70 -2.80 3.71 -10.99
CA ASP A 70 -1.96 3.85 -9.81
C ASP A 70 -1.55 5.31 -9.57
N LEU A 71 -1.20 6.04 -10.63
CA LEU A 71 -0.90 7.48 -10.54
C LEU A 71 -2.13 8.30 -10.11
N ARG A 72 -3.32 7.94 -10.61
CA ARG A 72 -4.57 8.57 -10.19
C ARG A 72 -4.88 8.30 -8.72
N LEU A 73 -4.62 7.09 -8.25
CA LEU A 73 -4.77 6.72 -6.86
C LEU A 73 -3.76 7.48 -5.97
N ALA A 74 -2.51 7.64 -6.43
CA ALA A 74 -1.50 8.43 -5.73
C ALA A 74 -1.95 9.88 -5.53
N ASP A 75 -2.57 10.49 -6.56
CA ASP A 75 -3.12 11.84 -6.44
C ASP A 75 -4.26 11.92 -5.42
N SER A 76 -5.12 10.89 -5.37
CA SER A 76 -6.19 10.83 -4.37
C SER A 76 -5.68 10.77 -2.94
N TYR A 77 -4.56 10.07 -2.72
CA TYR A 77 -3.90 10.02 -1.43
C TYR A 77 -3.28 11.37 -1.06
N ARG A 78 -2.67 12.07 -2.02
CA ARG A 78 -2.16 13.43 -1.79
C ARG A 78 -3.27 14.41 -1.41
N ASP A 79 -4.41 14.33 -2.09
CA ASP A 79 -5.57 15.19 -1.82
C ASP A 79 -6.19 14.91 -0.44
N ALA A 80 -6.13 13.68 0.05
CA ALA A 80 -6.60 13.31 1.39
C ALA A 80 -5.75 13.95 2.50
N GLY A 81 -4.45 14.14 2.26
CA GLY A 81 -3.58 15.01 3.06
C GLY A 81 -3.26 14.50 4.47
N THR A 82 -3.39 13.19 4.73
CA THR A 82 -2.91 12.61 5.99
C THR A 82 -1.47 12.06 5.85
N PRO A 83 -0.69 12.00 6.94
CA PRO A 83 0.70 11.51 6.87
C PRO A 83 0.85 10.05 6.45
N GLY A 84 -0.19 9.23 6.65
CA GLY A 84 -0.23 7.87 6.10
C GLY A 84 -0.30 7.97 4.59
N ASP A 85 -1.34 8.62 4.08
CA ASP A 85 -1.60 8.77 2.64
C ASP A 85 -0.40 9.28 1.82
N GLU A 86 0.47 10.12 2.38
CA GLU A 86 1.67 10.58 1.69
C GLU A 86 2.66 9.44 1.36
N ALA A 87 2.84 8.48 2.26
CA ALA A 87 3.71 7.32 2.04
C ALA A 87 3.11 6.37 0.97
N GLU A 88 1.80 6.16 1.03
CA GLU A 88 1.04 5.39 0.04
C GLU A 88 1.11 6.05 -1.35
N ALA A 89 1.00 7.38 -1.43
CA ALA A 89 1.17 8.11 -2.68
C ALA A 89 2.58 7.92 -3.26
N MET A 90 3.63 8.07 -2.45
CA MET A 90 5.01 7.85 -2.89
C MET A 90 5.24 6.40 -3.34
N ALA A 91 4.66 5.42 -2.66
CA ALA A 91 4.80 4.01 -3.03
C ALA A 91 4.20 3.72 -4.41
N LEU A 92 3.02 4.28 -4.70
CA LEU A 92 2.35 4.13 -5.99
C LEU A 92 3.13 4.81 -7.12
N GLU A 93 3.67 6.00 -6.89
CA GLU A 93 4.49 6.69 -7.88
C GLU A 93 5.81 5.98 -8.18
N LEU A 94 6.47 5.47 -7.15
CA LEU A 94 7.68 4.67 -7.32
C LEU A 94 7.39 3.37 -8.08
N GLY A 95 6.26 2.73 -7.78
CA GLY A 95 5.75 1.57 -8.52
C GLY A 95 5.56 1.91 -9.98
N ALA A 96 4.76 2.93 -10.29
CA ALA A 96 4.51 3.39 -11.65
C ALA A 96 5.79 3.76 -12.42
N ALA A 97 6.73 4.47 -11.77
CA ALA A 97 8.01 4.82 -12.37
C ALA A 97 8.87 3.58 -12.68
N THR A 98 8.81 2.55 -11.81
CA THR A 98 9.55 1.30 -12.00
C THR A 98 8.90 0.43 -13.08
N ASP A 99 7.58 0.31 -13.08
CA ASP A 99 6.82 -0.49 -14.04
C ASP A 99 6.95 0.09 -15.46
N ALA A 100 7.00 1.43 -15.61
CA ALA A 100 7.28 2.05 -16.89
C ALA A 100 8.67 1.70 -17.46
N LEU A 101 9.64 1.35 -16.62
CA LEU A 101 10.98 0.96 -17.09
C LEU A 101 11.03 -0.48 -17.64
N ASP A 102 9.97 -1.29 -17.48
CA ASP A 102 9.97 -2.66 -17.99
C ASP A 102 9.78 -2.69 -19.52
N GLU A 103 10.88 -2.87 -20.24
CA GLU A 103 10.94 -2.97 -21.70
C GLU A 103 10.03 -4.08 -22.28
N GLY A 104 9.64 -5.08 -21.47
CA GLY A 104 8.87 -6.23 -21.91
C GLY A 104 7.34 -6.10 -21.75
N SER A 105 6.87 -5.11 -20.98
CA SER A 105 5.46 -5.00 -20.60
C SER A 105 4.91 -3.57 -20.61
N ALA A 106 5.77 -2.56 -20.52
CA ALA A 106 5.36 -1.16 -20.55
C ALA A 106 4.97 -0.70 -21.96
N HIS A 107 4.02 0.24 -22.02
CA HIS A 107 3.72 0.96 -23.26
C HIS A 107 4.95 1.78 -23.70
N PRO A 108 5.32 1.77 -25.01
CA PRO A 108 6.59 2.31 -25.47
C PRO A 108 6.80 3.80 -25.17
N GLU A 109 5.72 4.59 -25.17
CA GLU A 109 5.80 6.01 -24.81
C GLU A 109 6.05 6.23 -23.31
N LEU A 110 5.41 5.43 -22.46
CA LEU A 110 5.64 5.46 -21.01
C LEU A 110 7.06 5.03 -20.68
N HIS A 111 7.55 4.01 -21.38
CA HIS A 111 8.94 3.58 -21.26
C HIS A 111 9.92 4.68 -21.66
N ALA A 112 9.68 5.38 -22.77
CA ALA A 112 10.52 6.49 -23.19
C ALA A 112 10.55 7.63 -22.14
N ILE A 113 9.39 7.97 -21.55
CA ILE A 113 9.29 8.97 -20.48
C ILE A 113 10.10 8.52 -19.24
N ALA A 114 9.95 7.27 -18.82
CA ALA A 114 10.67 6.76 -17.66
C ALA A 114 12.18 6.71 -17.88
N MET A 115 12.63 6.41 -19.10
CA MET A 115 14.04 6.46 -19.48
C MET A 115 14.60 7.89 -19.47
N GLU A 116 13.81 8.90 -19.87
CA GLU A 116 14.20 10.32 -19.84
C GLU A 116 14.47 10.81 -18.41
N HIS A 117 13.66 10.36 -17.46
CA HIS A 117 13.72 10.76 -16.05
C HIS A 117 14.38 9.71 -15.14
N MET A 118 15.13 8.76 -15.71
CA MET A 118 15.76 7.67 -14.96
C MET A 118 16.63 8.19 -13.81
N GLY A 119 16.34 7.71 -12.60
CA GLY A 119 17.01 8.11 -11.36
C GLY A 119 16.30 9.21 -10.57
N ASP A 120 15.20 9.75 -11.11
CA ASP A 120 14.28 10.65 -10.42
C ASP A 120 12.85 10.11 -10.54
N PRO A 121 12.40 9.28 -9.59
CA PRO A 121 11.07 8.66 -9.65
C PRO A 121 9.94 9.67 -9.49
N GLU A 122 10.17 10.78 -8.79
CA GLU A 122 9.16 11.83 -8.62
C GLU A 122 8.97 12.61 -9.93
N ALA A 123 10.06 13.00 -10.60
CA ALA A 123 9.99 13.61 -11.92
C ALA A 123 9.41 12.66 -12.97
N THR A 124 9.77 11.37 -12.90
CA THR A 124 9.21 10.32 -13.76
C THR A 124 7.70 10.22 -13.58
N ALA A 125 7.22 10.06 -12.34
CA ALA A 125 5.80 9.94 -12.03
C ALA A 125 5.01 11.18 -12.46
N ALA A 126 5.57 12.38 -12.30
CA ALA A 126 4.95 13.61 -12.78
C ALA A 126 4.76 13.62 -14.30
N ALA A 127 5.79 13.22 -15.06
CA ALA A 127 5.73 13.16 -16.52
C ALA A 127 4.79 12.04 -17.03
N LEU A 128 4.83 10.86 -16.41
CA LEU A 128 3.90 9.76 -16.70
C LEU A 128 2.45 10.18 -16.44
N LYS A 129 2.20 10.91 -15.35
CA LYS A 129 0.88 11.43 -15.01
C LYS A 129 0.36 12.41 -16.07
N ASP A 130 1.20 13.27 -16.60
CA ASP A 130 0.80 14.18 -17.69
C ASP A 130 0.41 13.42 -18.95
N TRP A 131 1.16 12.37 -19.32
CA TRP A 131 0.76 11.48 -20.40
C TRP A 131 -0.59 10.80 -20.12
N CYS A 132 -0.80 10.30 -18.90
CA CYS A 132 -2.04 9.64 -18.49
C CYS A 132 -3.27 10.56 -18.55
N LYS A 133 -3.12 11.86 -18.26
CA LYS A 133 -4.22 12.85 -18.40
C LYS A 133 -4.65 13.04 -19.85
N GLU A 134 -3.71 12.92 -20.78
CA GLU A 134 -3.96 13.09 -22.22
C GLU A 134 -4.53 11.82 -22.87
N HIS A 135 -4.21 10.64 -22.32
CA HIS A 135 -4.49 9.35 -22.93
C HIS A 135 -5.54 8.51 -22.19
N THR A 136 -6.01 8.93 -21.01
CA THR A 136 -7.09 8.26 -20.28
C THR A 136 -8.30 9.15 -20.08
N GLU A 137 -9.48 8.56 -20.22
CA GLU A 137 -10.72 9.27 -19.84
C GLU A 137 -10.79 9.43 -18.32
N PRO A 138 -11.29 10.58 -17.82
CA PRO A 138 -11.57 10.74 -16.41
C PRO A 138 -12.62 9.72 -15.96
N VAL A 139 -12.29 8.94 -14.93
CA VAL A 139 -13.19 7.92 -14.35
C VAL A 139 -14.43 8.57 -13.71
N ASN A 140 -14.30 9.80 -13.21
CA ASN A 140 -15.39 10.62 -12.69
C ASN A 140 -14.99 12.12 -12.77
N PRO A 141 -15.91 13.05 -13.07
CA PRO A 141 -15.62 14.50 -13.08
C PRO A 141 -15.15 15.06 -11.72
N SER A 142 -15.36 14.33 -10.63
CA SER A 142 -14.92 14.71 -9.28
C SER A 142 -13.70 13.93 -8.78
N SER A 143 -13.17 12.99 -9.57
CA SER A 143 -11.99 12.22 -9.17
C SER A 143 -10.69 12.99 -9.45
N PRO A 144 -9.67 12.82 -8.59
CA PRO A 144 -8.31 13.32 -8.84
C PRO A 144 -7.65 12.64 -10.05
N TRP A 145 -6.46 13.10 -10.46
CA TRP A 145 -5.85 12.79 -11.76
C TRP A 145 -4.61 11.93 -11.72
#